data_AF-A0AAN5I8G9-F1
#
_entry.id   AF-A0AAN5I8G9-F1
#
_cell.length_a   1.000
_cell.length_b   1.000
_cell.length_c   1.000
_cell.angle_alpha   90.00
_cell.angle_beta   90.00
_cell.angle_gamma   90.00
#
_symmetry.space_group_name_H-M   'P 1'
#
loop_
_entity.id
_entity.type
_entity.pdbx_description
1 polymer ?
#
loop_
_entity_poly.entity_id
_entity_poly.type
_entity_poly.pdbx_seq_one_letter_code
_entity_poly.pdbx_strand_id
1 'polypeptide(L)' 'GNSFVFRYAQSTHEVGCVQIILQLGQRNLREKCLLSILNQMINEPAFEYLRTTEKLGYIVWTWPERSVTAQSLC' A
#
# COMPACT_ATOMS: atom_id res chain seq x y z
N GLY A 1 -10.79 14.48 6.58
CA GLY A 1 -10.33 13.15 6.13
C GLY A 1 -10.29 12.26 7.35
N ASN A 2 -10.88 11.07 7.27
CA ASN A 2 -10.92 10.14 8.40
C ASN A 2 -9.78 9.13 8.24
N SER A 3 -9.03 8.89 9.32
CA SER A 3 -7.99 7.87 9.38
C SER A 3 -8.35 6.85 10.44
N PHE A 4 -8.26 5.57 10.10
CA PHE A 4 -8.52 4.46 11.02
C PHE A 4 -7.24 3.64 11.17
N VAL A 5 -6.94 3.20 12.39
CA VAL A 5 -5.82 2.31 12.67
C VAL A 5 -6.37 1.06 13.32
N PHE A 6 -6.19 -0.07 12.66
CA PHE A 6 -6.47 -1.38 13.22
C PHE A 6 -5.14 -2.06 13.59
N ARG A 7 -5.07 -2.61 14.80
CA ARG A 7 -3.89 -3.32 15.30
C ARG A 7 -4.30 -4.68 15.83
N TYR A 8 -3.58 -5.70 15.40
CA TYR A 8 -3.74 -7.06 15.86
C TYR A 8 -2.37 -7.65 16.20
N ALA A 9 -2.28 -8.39 17.31
CA ALA A 9 -1.07 -9.08 17.71
C ALA A 9 -1.20 -10.57 17.39
N GLN A 10 -0.30 -11.09 16.55
CA GLN A 10 -0.15 -12.52 16.33
C GLN A 10 0.88 -13.12 17.30
N SER A 11 0.73 -14.39 17.64
CA SER A 11 1.68 -15.14 18.49
C SER A 11 2.55 -16.14 17.71
N THR A 12 2.33 -16.30 16.40
CA THR A 12 2.96 -17.35 15.59
C THR A 12 4.37 -16.98 15.13
N HIS A 13 4.57 -15.72 14.72
CA HIS A 13 5.88 -15.24 14.28
C HIS A 13 6.26 -13.96 15.03
N GLU A 14 7.52 -13.88 15.46
CA GLU A 14 8.11 -12.72 16.14
C GLU A 14 8.49 -11.61 15.12
N VAL A 15 7.55 -11.29 14.23
CA VAL A 15 7.70 -10.25 13.20
C VAL A 15 6.45 -9.39 13.15
N GLY A 16 6.67 -8.08 13.02
CA GLY A 16 5.62 -7.10 12.74
C GLY A 16 5.36 -6.99 11.23
N CYS A 17 4.11 -6.70 10.88
CA CYS A 17 3.71 -6.35 9.53
C CYS A 17 2.80 -5.11 9.60
N VAL A 18 2.88 -4.25 8.58
CA VAL A 18 2.01 -3.09 8.44
C VAL A 18 1.49 -3.05 7.01
N GLN A 19 0.20 -2.74 6.87
CA GLN A 19 -0.43 -2.44 5.60
C GLN A 19 -1.10 -1.08 5.71
N ILE A 20 -0.85 -0.22 4.74
CA ILE A 20 -1.46 1.10 4.63
C ILE A 20 -2.42 1.05 3.45
N ILE A 21 -3.65 1.52 3.63
CA ILE A 21 -4.66 1.53 2.56
C ILE A 21 -5.08 2.98 2.34
N LEU A 22 -4.65 3.54 1.21
CA LEU A 22 -4.99 4.89 0.80
C LEU A 22 -6.19 4.85 -0.16
N GLN A 23 -7.40 5.02 0.39
CA GLN A 23 -8.64 4.95 -0.39
C GLN A 23 -8.84 6.19 -1.26
N LEU A 24 -9.06 5.99 -2.57
CA LEU A 24 -9.15 7.05 -3.57
C LEU A 24 -10.58 7.31 -4.06
N GLY A 25 -11.49 6.34 -3.96
CA GLY A 25 -12.90 6.50 -4.32
C GLY A 25 -13.41 5.51 -5.36
N GLN A 26 -14.41 5.91 -6.14
CA GLN A 26 -15.15 5.06 -7.08
C GLN A 26 -14.30 4.65 -8.30
N ARG A 27 -14.59 3.49 -8.89
CA ARG A 27 -13.78 2.90 -9.97
C ARG A 27 -14.06 3.56 -11.32
N ASN A 28 -13.51 4.76 -11.52
CA ASN A 28 -13.56 5.49 -12.79
C ASN A 28 -12.34 5.15 -13.67
N LEU A 29 -12.51 5.12 -15.00
CA LEU A 29 -11.42 4.79 -15.93
C LEU A 29 -10.22 5.75 -15.76
N ARG A 30 -10.50 7.06 -15.68
CA ARG A 30 -9.48 8.10 -15.50
C ARG A 30 -8.68 7.87 -14.22
N GLU A 31 -9.37 7.69 -13.10
CA GLU A 31 -8.72 7.48 -11.80
C GLU A 31 -7.94 6.17 -11.76
N LYS A 32 -8.43 5.11 -12.40
CA LYS A 32 -7.71 3.84 -12.52
C LYS A 32 -6.39 4.02 -13.27
N CYS A 33 -6.40 4.76 -14.38
CA CYS A 33 -5.17 5.04 -15.12
C CYS A 33 -4.20 5.88 -14.29
N LEU A 34 -4.70 6.92 -13.62
CA LEU A 34 -3.88 7.76 -12.72
C LEU A 34 -3.26 6.95 -11.59
N LEU A 35 -4.04 6.09 -10.94
CA LEU A 35 -3.55 5.19 -9.89
C LEU A 35 -2.50 4.23 -10.43
N SER A 36 -2.69 3.69 -11.64
CA SER A 36 -1.69 2.81 -12.26
C SER A 36 -0.37 3.53 -12.54
N ILE A 37 -0.44 4.77 -13.04
CA ILE A 37 0.74 5.60 -13.30
C ILE A 37 1.43 5.97 -11.99
N LEU A 38 0.65 6.38 -10.98
CA LEU A 38 1.18 6.68 -9.65
C LEU A 38 1.90 5.46 -9.05
N ASN A 39 1.26 4.29 -9.07
CA ASN A 39 1.87 3.06 -8.58
C ASN A 39 3.17 2.75 -9.34
N GLN A 40 3.20 2.92 -10.66
CA GLN A 40 4.40 2.67 -11.46
C GLN A 40 5.55 3.62 -11.08
N MET A 41 5.26 4.89 -10.83
CA MET A 41 6.28 5.88 -10.43
C MET A 41 6.85 5.61 -9.04
N ILE A 42 6.04 5.12 -8.09
CA ILE A 42 6.48 4.93 -6.70
C ILE A 42 7.06 3.54 -6.43
N ASN A 43 6.80 2.53 -7.27
CA ASN A 43 7.13 1.14 -6.95
C ASN A 43 8.64 0.94 -6.72
N GLU A 44 9.47 1.38 -7.66
CA GLU A 44 10.93 1.30 -7.54
C GLU A 44 11.48 2.14 -6.37
N PRO A 45 11.16 3.44 -6.23
CA PRO A 45 11.69 4.24 -5.12
C PRO A 45 11.14 3.79 -3.76
N ALA A 46 9.92 3.27 -3.67
CA ALA A 46 9.39 2.72 -2.42
C ALA A 46 10.15 1.46 -2.01
N PHE A 47 10.46 0.58 -2.97
CA PHE A 47 11.29 -0.58 -2.71
C PHE A 47 12.70 -0.13 -2.27
N GLU A 48 13.38 0.70 -3.04
CA GLU A 48 14.75 1.12 -2.73
C GLU A 48 14.85 1.84 -1.39
N TYR A 49 13.93 2.76 -1.10
CA TYR A 49 13.97 3.53 0.13
C TYR A 49 13.66 2.66 1.36
N LEU A 50 12.53 1.95 1.36
CA LEU A 50 12.06 1.20 2.54
C LEU A 50 12.87 -0.09 2.77
N ARG A 51 13.27 -0.77 1.68
CA ARG A 51 14.04 -2.02 1.73
C ARG A 51 15.54 -1.77 1.88
N THR A 52 16.12 -0.94 1.01
CA THR A 52 17.58 -0.82 0.88
C THR A 52 18.15 0.21 1.84
N THR A 53 17.53 1.40 1.92
CA THR A 53 18.04 2.51 2.74
C THR A 53 17.65 2.36 4.20
N GLU A 54 16.35 2.31 4.50
CA GLU A 54 15.81 2.24 5.87
C GLU A 54 15.84 0.83 6.46
N LYS A 55 15.99 -0.21 5.61
CA LYS A 55 16.12 -1.62 6.02
C LYS A 55 14.97 -2.11 6.91
N LEU A 56 13.74 -1.70 6.63
CA LEU A 56 12.57 -1.99 7.47
C LEU A 56 12.18 -3.47 7.48
N GLY A 57 12.50 -4.23 6.42
CA GLY A 57 12.27 -5.68 6.43
C GLY A 57 12.35 -6.34 5.05
N TYR A 58 12.27 -7.68 5.08
CA TYR A 58 12.11 -8.65 3.98
C TYR A 58 11.33 -8.13 2.77
N ILE A 59 10.09 -7.81 3.09
CA ILE A 59 8.97 -7.78 2.16
C ILE A 59 8.47 -6.35 2.16
N VAL A 60 8.63 -5.69 1.01
CA VAL A 60 8.14 -4.34 0.74
C VAL A 60 7.50 -4.38 -0.63
N TRP A 61 6.21 -4.06 -0.70
CA TRP A 61 5.46 -4.00 -1.95
C TRP A 61 4.52 -2.81 -1.94
N THR A 62 4.29 -2.27 -3.14
CA THR A 62 3.24 -1.30 -3.40
C THR A 62 2.38 -1.80 -4.55
N TRP A 63 1.05 -1.74 -4.43
CA TRP A 63 0.16 -2.16 -5.49
C TRP A 63 -1.19 -1.44 -5.43
N PRO A 64 -1.88 -1.30 -6.57
CA PRO A 64 -3.26 -0.84 -6.58
C PRO A 64 -4.19 -1.95 -6.05
N GLU A 65 -4.86 -1.70 -4.92
CA GLU A 65 -5.89 -2.57 -4.38
C GLU A 65 -7.28 -2.18 -4.91
N ARG A 66 -8.11 -3.20 -5.15
CA ARG A 66 -9.39 -3.05 -5.84
C ARG A 66 -10.48 -3.78 -5.07
N SER A 67 -11.25 -3.05 -4.27
CA SER A 67 -12.41 -3.58 -3.56
C SER A 67 -13.70 -3.45 -4.40
N VAL A 68 -14.78 -4.11 -4.01
CA VAL A 68 -16.02 -4.16 -4.79
C VAL A 68 -16.53 -2.77 -5.18
N THR A 69 -16.42 -1.79 -4.30
CA THR A 69 -16.96 -0.44 -4.50
C THR A 69 -15.91 0.64 -4.69
N ALA A 70 -14.65 0.38 -4.33
CA ALA A 70 -13.61 1.39 -4.29
C ALA A 70 -12.27 0.91 -4.85
N GLN A 71 -11.37 1.86 -5.08
CA GLN A 71 -9.96 1.62 -5.38
C GLN A 71 -9.07 2.33 -4.37
N SER A 72 -7.93 1.70 -4.09
CA SER A 72 -6.96 2.16 -3.10
C SER A 72 -5.55 1.92 -3.59
N LEU A 73 -4.59 2.67 -3.05
CA LEU A 73 -3.17 2.37 -3.13
C LEU A 73 -2.72 1.72 -1.83
N CYS A 74 -2.02 0.59 -1.94
CA CYS A 74 -1.44 -0.15 -0.83
C CYS A 74 0.08 -0.22 -0.97
#